data_AF-A0A7G3ZYF6-F1
#
_entry.id   AF-A0A7G3ZYF6-F1
#
_cell.length_a   1.000
_cell.length_b   1.000
_cell.length_c   1.000
_cell.angle_alpha   90.00
_cell.angle_beta   90.00
_cell.angle_gamma   90.00
#
_symmetry.space_group_name_H-M   'P 1'
#
loop_
_entity.id
_entity.type
_entity.pdbx_description
1 polymer ?
#
loop_
_entity_poly.entity_id
_entity_poly.type
_entity_poly.pdbx_seq_one_letter_code
_entity_poly.pdbx_strand_id
1 'polypeptide(L)'
;MISKDDRLKKSLENFESQGAKDTSGGHTAGIHKKKAKETRPNSQRNKKSWFVKEAYSPDEPLELEVISGEVYRFWIGNTQPKTRLVTDKLDKRYVASEGVPGFKTFKSIMEQGGKPTDYKTLARILVSALVLAETDLKADNIGVNSGGTSVKIDHDSSLWPIVRRIMSMQNDLNQVNFSFEDLDDILAPKTFKPTIWAGGLKKEIKDELRKNEEFKKEVYLQILRILVYPPEVLTKIQEVNAPSDLQLKEEIDNFLQERISLLRTEALKSKGFREFITNLNIDDCESEFKSELKEFFSENRAYAEGIDISHSMLKAIHKIKDQAQLSEARAGELDKITLLKEKLNLDRHNHEHLAYWQEKTKAGGGTLVEYNGTYYKVPSKIAQMMKMDADSFSSYIDFKDEIDKIRKSDESAKNTNSLYSFFGEVKNKITRDKVTQALYEIDDIEEADLNDLDPSFKMK
;
A
#
# COMPACT_ATOMS: atom_id res chain seq x y z
N MET A 1 17.54 -26.32 34.86
CA MET A 1 17.17 -26.09 33.45
C MET A 1 17.05 -24.58 33.25
N ILE A 2 17.81 -23.99 32.32
CA ILE A 2 17.62 -22.59 31.92
C ILE A 2 16.23 -22.52 31.26
N SER A 3 15.34 -21.62 31.70
CA SER A 3 14.01 -21.47 31.12
C SER A 3 14.11 -21.17 29.61
N LYS A 4 13.06 -21.47 28.82
CA LYS A 4 13.06 -21.09 27.40
C LYS A 4 13.28 -19.57 27.24
N ASP A 5 12.82 -18.75 28.20
CA ASP A 5 12.97 -17.29 28.21
C ASP A 5 14.41 -16.80 28.45
N ASP A 6 15.16 -17.44 29.33
CA ASP A 6 16.55 -17.05 29.62
C ASP A 6 17.49 -17.28 28.43
N ARG A 7 17.11 -18.12 27.45
CA ARG A 7 17.87 -18.31 26.20
C ARG A 7 17.70 -17.15 25.21
N LEU A 8 16.64 -16.36 25.37
CA LEU A 8 16.32 -15.22 24.50
C LEU A 8 16.96 -13.92 25.02
N LYS A 9 17.18 -13.81 26.33
CA LYS A 9 17.93 -12.71 26.94
C LYS A 9 19.38 -12.71 26.45
N LYS A 10 19.74 -11.69 25.67
CA LYS A 10 21.09 -11.49 25.18
C LYS A 10 21.81 -10.53 26.11
N SER A 11 22.86 -11.00 26.77
CA SER A 11 23.66 -10.14 27.63
C SER A 11 24.67 -9.31 26.83
N LEU A 12 24.80 -8.03 27.17
CA LEU A 12 25.84 -7.12 26.69
C LEU A 12 27.25 -7.64 27.01
N GLU A 13 27.40 -8.49 28.03
CA GLU A 13 28.69 -9.12 28.37
C GLU A 13 29.23 -10.03 27.25
N ASN A 14 28.37 -10.45 26.31
CA ASN A 14 28.79 -11.17 25.11
C ASN A 14 29.49 -10.28 24.08
N PHE A 15 29.57 -8.98 24.35
CA PHE A 15 30.18 -7.97 23.51
C PHE A 15 31.41 -7.39 24.23
N GLU A 16 32.44 -7.09 23.46
CA GLU A 16 33.69 -6.48 23.90
C GLU A 16 33.81 -5.12 23.23
N SER A 17 33.84 -4.05 24.03
CA SER A 17 34.00 -2.69 23.54
C SER A 17 35.32 -2.56 22.80
N GLN A 18 35.32 -1.84 21.68
CA GLN A 18 36.52 -1.50 20.92
C GLN A 18 37.07 -0.11 21.30
N GLY A 19 36.50 0.56 22.31
CA GLY A 19 36.91 1.91 22.74
C GLY A 19 36.58 3.02 21.74
N ALA A 20 35.88 2.70 20.65
CA ALA A 20 35.46 3.64 19.62
C ALA A 20 33.96 3.94 19.72
N LYS A 21 33.58 5.15 19.31
CA LYS A 21 32.19 5.61 19.23
C LYS A 21 31.89 6.04 17.81
N ASP A 22 30.68 5.74 17.36
CA ASP A 22 30.09 6.31 16.17
C ASP A 22 29.09 7.40 16.60
N THR A 23 29.23 8.59 16.02
CA THR A 23 28.35 9.74 16.27
C THR A 23 27.58 10.14 15.01
N SER A 24 27.62 9.30 13.97
CA SER A 24 26.79 9.48 12.79
C SER A 24 25.31 9.20 13.12
N GLY A 25 24.39 9.90 12.45
CA GLY A 25 22.94 9.67 12.61
C GLY A 25 22.27 10.32 13.82
N GLY A 26 22.96 11.12 14.64
CA GLY A 26 22.36 11.83 15.79
C GLY A 26 22.33 11.04 17.10
N HIS A 27 22.76 9.78 17.06
CA HIS A 27 22.94 8.91 18.23
C HIS A 27 24.43 8.67 18.45
N THR A 28 24.84 8.49 19.71
CA THR A 28 26.18 7.97 20.02
C THR A 28 26.10 6.46 20.22
N ALA A 29 26.67 5.69 19.31
CA ALA A 29 26.75 4.24 19.41
C ALA A 29 28.16 3.80 19.79
N GLY A 30 28.28 2.91 20.79
CA GLY A 30 29.55 2.22 21.06
C GLY A 30 29.85 1.19 19.98
N ILE A 31 31.11 1.06 19.57
CA ILE A 31 31.54 0.00 18.65
C ILE A 31 32.05 -1.20 19.45
N HIS A 32 31.45 -2.36 19.21
CA HIS A 32 31.76 -3.60 19.91
C HIS A 32 32.06 -4.74 18.92
N LYS A 33 32.70 -5.80 19.42
CA LYS A 33 32.77 -7.12 18.77
C LYS A 33 32.15 -8.17 19.68
N LYS A 34 31.56 -9.21 19.10
CA LYS A 34 31.09 -10.35 19.90
C LYS A 34 32.27 -11.18 20.38
N LYS A 35 32.27 -11.56 21.66
CA LYS A 35 33.23 -12.52 22.21
C LYS A 35 33.14 -13.86 21.48
N ALA A 36 34.28 -14.51 21.29
CA ALA A 36 34.35 -15.86 20.74
C ALA A 36 33.56 -16.83 21.64
N LYS A 37 32.84 -17.77 21.04
CA LYS A 37 32.20 -18.86 21.78
C LYS A 37 33.20 -20.01 21.85
N GLU A 38 33.59 -20.42 23.06
CA GLU A 38 34.42 -21.61 23.26
C GLU A 38 33.80 -22.86 22.60
N THR A 39 32.46 -22.95 22.63
CA THR A 39 31.70 -24.05 22.02
C THR A 39 31.66 -24.02 20.50
N ARG A 40 32.14 -22.94 19.85
CA ARG A 40 32.16 -22.78 18.39
C ARG A 40 33.40 -21.98 17.94
N PRO A 41 34.61 -22.56 18.05
CA PRO A 41 35.87 -21.84 17.82
C PRO A 41 36.01 -21.32 16.37
N ASN A 42 35.38 -21.99 15.39
CA ASN A 42 35.41 -21.57 13.98
C ASN A 42 34.36 -20.50 13.62
N SER A 43 33.58 -20.02 14.59
CA SER A 43 32.54 -19.03 14.34
C SER A 43 33.16 -17.67 13.99
N GLN A 44 32.79 -17.11 12.84
CA GLN A 44 33.21 -15.77 12.40
C GLN A 44 32.48 -14.64 13.14
N ARG A 45 31.78 -14.93 14.25
CA ARG A 45 30.93 -13.96 14.96
C ARG A 45 31.71 -12.77 15.55
N ASN A 46 32.98 -12.98 15.88
CA ASN A 46 33.87 -11.98 16.45
C ASN A 46 34.50 -11.06 15.38
N LYS A 47 34.38 -11.40 14.09
CA LYS A 47 34.85 -10.56 12.98
C LYS A 47 33.91 -9.41 12.65
N LYS A 48 32.64 -9.52 13.04
CA LYS A 48 31.62 -8.52 12.78
C LYS A 48 31.65 -7.42 13.83
N SER A 49 31.62 -6.17 13.38
CA SER A 49 31.39 -5.02 14.25
C SER A 49 29.91 -4.97 14.65
N TRP A 50 29.64 -4.45 15.84
CA TRP A 50 28.31 -4.21 16.37
C TRP A 50 28.23 -2.80 16.92
N PHE A 51 27.20 -2.07 16.54
CA PHE A 51 26.90 -0.74 17.04
C PHE A 51 25.88 -0.87 18.16
N VAL A 52 26.27 -0.50 19.38
CA VAL A 52 25.43 -0.62 20.57
C VAL A 52 24.96 0.78 20.96
N LYS A 53 23.66 1.01 20.82
CA LYS A 53 22.97 2.25 21.20
C LYS A 53 22.30 2.06 22.57
N GLU A 54 22.43 3.08 23.40
CA GLU A 54 21.69 3.18 24.65
C GLU A 54 20.36 3.89 24.41
N ALA A 55 19.33 3.54 25.17
CA ALA A 55 18.08 4.31 25.19
C ALA A 55 18.33 5.76 25.65
N TYR A 56 17.73 6.72 24.97
CA TYR A 56 17.69 8.13 25.37
C TYR A 56 16.86 8.36 26.63
N SER A 57 15.81 7.58 26.81
CA SER A 57 14.93 7.65 27.97
C SER A 57 14.53 6.24 28.43
N PRO A 58 14.16 6.08 29.72
CA PRO A 58 13.63 4.81 30.22
C PRO A 58 12.40 4.31 29.43
N ASP A 59 11.63 5.25 28.88
CA ASP A 59 10.37 5.01 28.18
C ASP A 59 10.54 4.72 26.68
N GLU A 60 11.78 4.82 26.15
CA GLU A 60 12.03 4.53 24.75
C GLU A 60 11.77 3.05 24.43
N PRO A 61 10.91 2.75 23.45
CA PRO A 61 10.54 1.39 23.11
C PRO A 61 11.60 0.73 22.22
N LEU A 62 12.77 0.40 22.77
CA LEU A 62 13.88 -0.24 22.05
C LEU A 62 13.47 -1.55 21.34
N GLU A 63 12.45 -2.23 21.87
CA GLU A 63 11.82 -3.40 21.26
C GLU A 63 11.30 -3.09 19.85
N LEU A 64 10.78 -1.88 19.59
CA LEU A 64 10.27 -1.49 18.28
C LEU A 64 11.37 -1.36 17.22
N GLU A 65 12.55 -0.81 17.56
CA GLU A 65 13.69 -0.77 16.62
C GLU A 65 14.15 -2.19 16.27
N VAL A 66 14.22 -3.09 17.27
CA VAL A 66 14.65 -4.47 17.07
C VAL A 66 13.63 -5.26 16.25
N ILE A 67 12.34 -5.19 16.61
CA ILE A 67 11.27 -5.87 15.89
C ILE A 67 11.19 -5.36 14.45
N SER A 68 11.18 -4.05 14.23
CA SER A 68 11.16 -3.46 12.89
C SER A 68 12.34 -3.92 12.05
N GLY A 69 13.57 -3.89 12.60
CA GLY A 69 14.76 -4.37 11.90
C GLY A 69 14.69 -5.85 11.49
N GLU A 70 14.17 -6.72 12.37
CA GLU A 70 14.01 -8.14 12.01
C GLU A 70 12.83 -8.38 11.04
N VAL A 71 11.78 -7.54 11.05
CA VAL A 71 10.71 -7.57 10.04
C VAL A 71 11.23 -7.12 8.67
N TYR A 72 12.02 -6.04 8.59
CA TYR A 72 12.71 -5.68 7.35
C TYR A 72 13.59 -6.82 6.83
N ARG A 73 14.33 -7.47 7.73
CA ARG A 73 15.20 -8.59 7.36
C ARG A 73 14.41 -9.82 6.90
N PHE A 74 13.23 -10.05 7.45
CA PHE A 74 12.28 -11.06 6.99
C PHE A 74 11.73 -10.74 5.59
N TRP A 75 11.28 -9.51 5.36
CA TRP A 75 10.66 -9.11 4.09
C TRP A 75 11.65 -8.85 2.96
N ILE A 76 12.86 -8.37 3.26
CA ILE A 76 13.87 -7.99 2.25
C ILE A 76 14.88 -9.12 2.04
N GLY A 77 15.32 -9.77 3.13
CA GLY A 77 16.32 -10.83 3.12
C GLY A 77 17.48 -10.58 4.11
N ASN A 78 18.35 -11.58 4.24
CA ASN A 78 19.47 -11.60 5.20
C ASN A 78 20.57 -10.57 4.93
N THR A 79 20.49 -9.83 3.82
CA THR A 79 21.38 -8.72 3.49
C THR A 79 21.21 -7.53 4.42
N GLN A 80 20.05 -7.41 5.08
CA GLN A 80 19.79 -6.40 6.09
C GLN A 80 20.52 -6.73 7.41
N PRO A 81 20.95 -5.71 8.19
CA PRO A 81 21.68 -5.93 9.43
C PRO A 81 20.80 -6.59 10.50
N LYS A 82 21.43 -7.41 11.35
CA LYS A 82 20.79 -8.01 12.52
C LYS A 82 20.65 -6.98 13.63
N THR A 83 19.46 -6.85 14.20
CA THR A 83 19.21 -6.00 15.38
C THR A 83 18.90 -6.87 16.59
N ARG A 84 19.39 -6.52 17.77
CA ARG A 84 19.27 -7.36 18.96
C ARG A 84 19.05 -6.47 20.19
N LEU A 85 17.99 -6.73 20.94
CA LEU A 85 17.86 -6.19 22.30
C LEU A 85 18.89 -6.88 23.19
N VAL A 86 19.67 -6.10 23.92
CA VAL A 86 20.66 -6.62 24.89
C VAL A 86 20.54 -5.87 26.22
N THR A 87 20.84 -6.57 27.32
CA THR A 87 20.87 -5.96 28.66
C THR A 87 22.24 -6.08 29.30
N ASP A 88 22.61 -5.10 30.11
CA ASP A 88 23.80 -5.20 30.96
C ASP A 88 23.50 -5.86 32.32
N LYS A 89 24.49 -5.87 33.22
CA LYS A 89 24.38 -6.45 34.57
C LYS A 89 23.39 -5.72 35.49
N LEU A 90 23.03 -4.49 35.15
CA LEU A 90 22.13 -3.64 35.91
C LEU A 90 20.72 -3.61 35.27
N ASP A 91 20.44 -4.57 34.38
CA ASP A 91 19.20 -4.65 33.58
C ASP A 91 18.93 -3.43 32.70
N LYS A 92 19.94 -2.59 32.43
CA LYS A 92 19.80 -1.49 31.48
C LYS A 92 19.76 -2.05 30.06
N ARG A 93 18.84 -1.54 29.26
CA ARG A 93 18.53 -2.01 27.90
C ARG A 93 19.30 -1.24 26.84
N TYR A 94 19.70 -1.93 25.78
CA TYR A 94 20.42 -1.40 24.62
C TYR A 94 19.96 -2.09 23.34
N VAL A 95 20.11 -1.41 22.20
CA VAL A 95 19.99 -2.01 20.88
C VAL A 95 21.38 -2.25 20.30
N ALA A 96 21.67 -3.50 19.97
CA ALA A 96 22.88 -3.89 19.26
C ALA A 96 22.55 -4.19 17.80
N SER A 97 23.02 -3.34 16.89
CA SER A 97 22.88 -3.50 15.45
C SER A 97 24.18 -4.03 14.83
N GLU A 98 24.07 -5.01 13.95
CA GLU A 98 25.21 -5.54 13.21
C GLU A 98 25.75 -4.50 12.23
N GLY A 99 27.06 -4.26 12.26
CA GLY A 99 27.69 -3.36 11.32
C GLY A 99 27.69 -3.91 9.90
N VAL A 100 27.35 -3.05 8.95
CA VAL A 100 27.30 -3.38 7.52
C VAL A 100 28.69 -3.15 6.91
N PRO A 101 29.39 -4.19 6.41
CA PRO A 101 30.74 -4.04 5.87
C PRO A 101 30.76 -3.08 4.68
N GLY A 102 31.68 -2.10 4.71
CA GLY A 102 31.86 -1.13 3.62
C GLY A 102 30.64 -0.25 3.35
N PHE A 103 29.76 -0.07 4.35
CA PHE A 103 28.55 0.73 4.21
C PHE A 103 28.85 2.15 3.72
N LYS A 104 28.21 2.54 2.62
CA LYS A 104 28.22 3.91 2.10
C LYS A 104 26.78 4.36 1.96
N THR A 105 26.42 5.45 2.65
CA THR A 105 25.07 6.03 2.57
C THR A 105 24.79 6.50 1.15
N PHE A 106 23.52 6.50 0.74
CA PHE A 106 23.14 7.05 -0.57
C PHE A 106 23.53 8.52 -0.68
N LYS A 107 23.47 9.28 0.42
CA LYS A 107 23.97 10.66 0.46
C LYS A 107 25.43 10.75 0.01
N SER A 108 26.32 9.96 0.65
CA SER A 108 27.74 9.96 0.33
C SER A 108 28.03 9.52 -1.12
N ILE A 109 27.26 8.57 -1.65
CA ILE A 109 27.37 8.10 -3.03
C ILE A 109 26.98 9.22 -4.01
N MET A 110 25.86 9.89 -3.76
CA MET A 110 25.34 10.95 -4.63
C MET A 110 26.20 12.23 -4.60
N GLU A 111 26.81 12.55 -3.45
CA GLU A 111 27.79 13.64 -3.30
C GLU A 111 29.06 13.36 -4.13
N GLN A 112 29.44 12.09 -4.30
CA GLN A 112 30.54 11.65 -5.15
C GLN A 112 30.13 11.49 -6.63
N GLY A 113 28.90 11.86 -7.00
CA GLY A 113 28.38 11.72 -8.37
C GLY A 113 27.99 10.28 -8.76
N GLY A 114 27.99 9.34 -7.81
CA GLY A 114 27.54 7.98 -8.02
C GLY A 114 26.01 7.82 -7.97
N LYS A 115 25.53 6.59 -8.19
CA LYS A 115 24.13 6.18 -8.04
C LYS A 115 24.02 4.80 -7.39
N PRO A 116 22.89 4.47 -6.73
CA PRO A 116 22.62 3.12 -6.28
C PRO A 116 22.67 2.14 -7.47
N THR A 117 23.13 0.91 -7.24
CA THR A 117 23.25 -0.12 -8.27
C THR A 117 22.30 -1.29 -8.08
N ASP A 118 21.92 -1.58 -6.82
CA ASP A 118 20.98 -2.65 -6.49
C ASP A 118 19.56 -2.09 -6.32
N TYR A 119 18.91 -1.94 -7.47
CA TYR A 119 17.53 -1.46 -7.56
C TYR A 119 16.51 -2.49 -7.07
N LYS A 120 16.82 -3.79 -7.16
CA LYS A 120 15.96 -4.88 -6.65
C LYS A 120 15.76 -4.70 -5.14
N THR A 121 16.84 -4.70 -4.37
CA THR A 121 16.73 -4.53 -2.91
C THR A 121 16.23 -3.15 -2.52
N LEU A 122 16.52 -2.10 -3.31
CA LEU A 122 15.95 -0.79 -3.07
C LEU A 122 14.41 -0.81 -3.18
N ALA A 123 13.84 -1.42 -4.22
CA ALA A 123 12.38 -1.59 -4.33
C ALA A 123 11.81 -2.30 -3.10
N ARG A 124 12.48 -3.36 -2.62
CA ARG A 124 12.08 -4.08 -1.41
C ARG A 124 12.05 -3.19 -0.17
N ILE A 125 13.09 -2.36 0.01
CA ILE A 125 13.22 -1.40 1.11
C ILE A 125 12.07 -0.41 1.07
N LEU A 126 11.79 0.21 -0.09
CA LEU A 126 10.78 1.25 -0.21
C LEU A 126 9.37 0.74 0.10
N VAL A 127 8.98 -0.42 -0.47
CA VAL A 127 7.67 -1.02 -0.19
C VAL A 127 7.57 -1.43 1.28
N SER A 128 8.61 -2.06 1.84
CA SER A 128 8.62 -2.47 3.25
C SER A 128 8.50 -1.27 4.19
N ALA A 129 9.21 -0.17 3.89
CA ALA A 129 9.15 1.06 4.65
C ALA A 129 7.77 1.73 4.60
N LEU A 130 7.09 1.63 3.45
CA LEU A 130 5.74 2.19 3.29
C LEU A 130 4.76 1.44 4.19
N VAL A 131 4.83 0.11 4.17
CA VAL A 131 3.98 -0.78 4.98
C VAL A 131 4.28 -0.59 6.47
N LEU A 132 5.56 -0.54 6.86
CA LEU A 132 6.00 -0.32 8.25
C LEU A 132 5.84 1.12 8.74
N ALA A 133 5.27 2.02 7.94
CA ALA A 133 5.02 3.39 8.36
C ALA A 133 6.30 4.10 8.83
N GLU A 134 7.39 3.94 8.06
CA GLU A 134 8.69 4.54 8.31
C GLU A 134 8.69 6.03 7.97
N THR A 135 8.93 6.87 8.97
CA THR A 135 8.90 8.34 8.82
C THR A 135 10.28 9.00 8.73
N ASP A 136 11.37 8.24 8.72
CA ASP A 136 12.73 8.77 8.57
C ASP A 136 13.57 7.96 7.56
N LEU A 137 13.01 7.67 6.39
CA LEU A 137 13.68 6.95 5.28
C LEU A 137 14.69 7.82 4.49
N LYS A 138 15.46 8.66 5.19
CA LYS A 138 16.42 9.61 4.59
C LYS A 138 17.64 8.91 3.98
N ALA A 139 18.43 9.66 3.19
CA ALA A 139 19.56 9.12 2.42
C ALA A 139 20.72 8.64 3.28
N ASP A 140 20.72 9.03 4.56
CA ASP A 140 21.68 8.58 5.56
C ASP A 140 21.27 7.22 6.16
N ASN A 141 19.99 6.86 6.08
CA ASN A 141 19.42 5.62 6.62
C ASN A 141 19.30 4.51 5.58
N ILE A 142 19.69 4.79 4.32
CA ILE A 142 19.84 3.80 3.24
C ILE A 142 21.24 3.93 2.65
N GLY A 143 21.88 2.81 2.35
CA GLY A 143 23.19 2.78 1.73
C GLY A 143 23.42 1.52 0.91
N VAL A 144 24.66 1.33 0.46
CA VAL A 144 25.13 0.08 -0.13
C VAL A 144 26.21 -0.54 0.75
N ASN A 145 26.22 -1.87 0.83
CA ASN A 145 27.33 -2.60 1.45
C ASN A 145 28.52 -2.76 0.48
N SER A 146 29.60 -3.40 0.92
CA SER A 146 30.78 -3.67 0.08
C SER A 146 30.51 -4.54 -1.16
N GLY A 147 29.39 -5.25 -1.19
CA GLY A 147 28.93 -6.04 -2.34
C GLY A 147 28.02 -5.27 -3.30
N GLY A 148 27.75 -3.98 -3.04
CA GLY A 148 26.86 -3.15 -3.85
C GLY A 148 25.37 -3.38 -3.61
N THR A 149 25.01 -4.19 -2.60
CA THR A 149 23.61 -4.46 -2.23
C THR A 149 23.05 -3.31 -1.40
N SER A 150 21.81 -2.90 -1.68
CA SER A 150 21.14 -1.85 -0.91
C SER A 150 20.79 -2.35 0.50
N VAL A 151 20.97 -1.51 1.51
CA VAL A 151 20.74 -1.84 2.92
C VAL A 151 20.07 -0.67 3.61
N LYS A 152 19.04 -0.96 4.41
CA LYS A 152 18.44 -0.02 5.37
C LYS A 152 19.09 -0.21 6.74
N ILE A 153 19.35 0.91 7.40
CA ILE A 153 19.73 0.98 8.81
C ILE A 153 18.71 1.89 9.53
N ASP A 154 18.86 2.00 10.85
CA ASP A 154 18.08 2.93 11.70
C ASP A 154 16.56 2.69 11.61
N HIS A 155 16.06 1.80 12.46
CA HIS A 155 14.68 1.30 12.37
C HIS A 155 13.76 1.83 13.49
N ASP A 156 14.23 2.83 14.25
CA ASP A 156 13.51 3.43 15.39
C ASP A 156 12.33 4.31 14.94
N SER A 157 12.36 4.80 13.70
CA SER A 157 11.30 5.60 13.08
C SER A 157 10.31 4.76 12.24
N SER A 158 10.41 3.43 12.32
CA SER A 158 9.39 2.49 11.83
C SER A 158 8.32 2.23 12.89
N LEU A 159 7.16 1.72 12.47
CA LEU A 159 5.98 1.54 13.32
C LEU A 159 5.57 2.85 14.01
N TRP A 160 5.78 3.97 13.32
CA TRP A 160 5.71 5.32 13.89
C TRP A 160 4.42 5.63 14.67
N PRO A 161 3.21 5.19 14.24
CA PRO A 161 2.00 5.38 15.03
C PRO A 161 2.08 4.80 16.44
N ILE A 162 2.76 3.66 16.63
CA ILE A 162 2.97 3.03 17.94
C ILE A 162 4.04 3.82 18.71
N VAL A 163 5.17 4.16 18.07
CA VAL A 163 6.26 4.96 18.66
C VAL A 163 5.72 6.26 19.25
N ARG A 164 4.99 7.04 18.45
CA ARG A 164 4.39 8.31 18.88
C ARG A 164 3.51 8.16 20.12
N ARG A 165 2.68 7.11 20.15
CA ARG A 165 1.73 6.89 21.23
C ARG A 165 2.45 6.54 22.52
N ILE A 166 3.45 5.65 22.46
CA ILE A 166 4.27 5.28 23.63
C ILE A 166 5.05 6.48 24.14
N MET A 167 5.67 7.24 23.23
CA MET A 167 6.44 8.44 23.58
C MET A 167 5.57 9.67 23.89
N SER A 168 4.24 9.52 23.89
CA SER A 168 3.28 10.61 24.16
C SER A 168 3.51 11.88 23.32
N MET A 169 3.92 11.72 22.05
CA MET A 169 4.24 12.83 21.16
C MET A 169 2.98 13.57 20.70
N GLN A 170 2.81 14.81 21.21
CA GLN A 170 1.75 15.72 20.79
C GLN A 170 2.17 16.48 19.52
N ASN A 171 1.21 16.79 18.63
CA ASN A 171 1.39 17.62 17.42
C ASN A 171 2.20 17.04 16.25
N ASP A 172 2.37 15.72 16.15
CA ASP A 172 2.95 15.18 14.92
C ASP A 172 1.90 15.12 13.78
N LEU A 173 2.24 15.83 12.70
CA LEU A 173 1.44 16.04 11.49
C LEU A 173 1.70 14.97 10.43
N ASN A 174 2.63 14.04 10.64
CA ASN A 174 2.89 12.97 9.70
C ASN A 174 1.67 12.02 9.64
N GLN A 175 0.90 12.10 8.56
CA GLN A 175 -0.08 11.07 8.22
C GLN A 175 0.71 9.87 7.66
N VAL A 176 0.55 8.70 8.28
CA VAL A 176 1.33 7.51 7.90
C VAL A 176 0.47 6.46 7.19
N ASN A 177 -0.48 6.94 6.39
CA ASN A 177 -1.29 6.10 5.52
C ASN A 177 -0.70 6.06 4.10
N PHE A 178 -1.13 5.13 3.25
CA PHE A 178 -0.76 5.10 1.83
C PHE A 178 -1.96 4.70 0.96
N SER A 179 -1.93 5.10 -0.31
CA SER A 179 -2.91 4.72 -1.33
C SER A 179 -2.29 3.92 -2.48
N PHE A 180 -3.10 3.45 -3.42
CA PHE A 180 -2.58 2.76 -4.60
C PHE A 180 -1.68 3.64 -5.47
N GLU A 181 -1.91 4.97 -5.52
CA GLU A 181 -1.02 5.89 -6.24
C GLU A 181 0.38 5.95 -5.63
N ASP A 182 0.50 5.76 -4.31
CA ASP A 182 1.80 5.66 -3.63
C ASP A 182 2.53 4.37 -3.99
N LEU A 183 1.80 3.28 -4.22
CA LEU A 183 2.35 2.01 -4.68
C LEU A 183 2.82 2.10 -6.15
N ASP A 184 2.05 2.79 -6.99
CA ASP A 184 2.37 3.00 -8.40
C ASP A 184 3.55 3.98 -8.62
N ASP A 185 3.75 4.97 -7.74
CA ASP A 185 4.95 5.83 -7.71
C ASP A 185 5.69 5.74 -6.37
N ILE A 186 6.19 4.54 -6.05
CA ILE A 186 6.90 4.27 -4.79
C ILE A 186 8.17 5.13 -4.57
N LEU A 187 8.66 5.82 -5.59
CA LEU A 187 9.81 6.72 -5.52
C LEU A 187 9.43 8.13 -5.02
N ALA A 188 8.15 8.48 -5.08
CA ALA A 188 7.59 9.75 -4.63
C ALA A 188 6.13 9.59 -4.15
N PRO A 189 5.89 8.79 -3.10
CA PRO A 189 4.56 8.66 -2.52
C PRO A 189 4.05 10.02 -2.05
N LYS A 190 2.81 10.34 -2.41
CA LYS A 190 2.13 11.61 -2.13
C LYS A 190 1.85 11.78 -0.63
N THR A 191 1.70 10.67 0.08
CA THR A 191 1.39 10.64 1.51
C THR A 191 2.61 10.89 2.41
N PHE A 192 3.84 10.81 1.88
CA PHE A 192 5.08 11.04 2.63
C PHE A 192 5.79 12.32 2.18
N LYS A 193 6.56 12.93 3.09
CA LYS A 193 7.37 14.11 2.77
C LYS A 193 8.50 13.72 1.79
N PRO A 194 8.62 14.36 0.61
CA PRO A 194 9.62 13.97 -0.39
C PRO A 194 11.08 14.05 0.06
N THR A 195 11.40 14.96 0.98
CA THR A 195 12.77 15.14 1.53
C THR A 195 13.17 14.01 2.47
N ILE A 196 12.19 13.32 3.04
CA ILE A 196 12.35 12.20 3.95
C ILE A 196 12.34 10.89 3.16
N TRP A 197 11.51 10.77 2.13
CA TRP A 197 11.33 9.51 1.41
C TRP A 197 12.45 9.20 0.42
N ALA A 198 12.99 7.97 0.50
CA ALA A 198 14.09 7.49 -0.34
C ALA A 198 15.30 8.45 -0.35
N GLY A 199 15.49 9.20 0.74
CA GLY A 199 16.61 10.12 0.87
C GLY A 199 16.70 11.25 -0.15
N GLY A 200 15.59 11.61 -0.81
CA GLY A 200 15.65 12.65 -1.82
C GLY A 200 16.57 12.29 -2.99
N LEU A 201 16.54 11.01 -3.43
CA LEU A 201 17.18 10.58 -4.68
C LEU A 201 17.02 11.67 -5.75
N LYS A 202 18.12 12.00 -6.44
CA LYS A 202 18.10 13.01 -7.51
C LYS A 202 17.03 12.65 -8.55
N LYS A 203 16.38 13.67 -9.10
CA LYS A 203 15.26 13.50 -10.04
C LYS A 203 15.63 12.56 -11.20
N GLU A 204 16.84 12.68 -11.72
CA GLU A 204 17.35 11.89 -12.83
C GLU A 204 17.41 10.39 -12.48
N ILE A 205 17.80 10.05 -11.25
CA ILE A 205 17.82 8.66 -10.76
C ILE A 205 16.39 8.12 -10.62
N LYS A 206 15.47 8.94 -10.08
CA LYS A 206 14.06 8.55 -9.97
C LYS A 206 13.46 8.30 -11.36
N ASP A 207 13.72 9.18 -12.32
CA ASP A 207 13.21 9.05 -13.69
C ASP A 207 13.81 7.85 -14.43
N GLU A 208 15.07 7.50 -14.16
CA GLU A 208 15.68 6.25 -14.63
C GLU A 208 14.98 5.02 -14.05
N LEU A 209 14.78 4.99 -12.72
CA LEU A 209 14.11 3.89 -12.04
C LEU A 209 12.65 3.72 -12.46
N ARG A 210 11.92 4.82 -12.70
CA ARG A 210 10.55 4.78 -13.24
C ARG A 210 10.44 4.17 -14.63
N LYS A 211 11.53 4.15 -15.39
CA LYS A 211 11.58 3.51 -16.72
C LYS A 211 12.15 2.09 -16.66
N ASN A 212 12.64 1.66 -15.49
CA ASN A 212 13.23 0.35 -15.31
C ASN A 212 12.13 -0.69 -14.99
N GLU A 213 11.87 -1.57 -15.94
CA GLU A 213 10.84 -2.62 -15.80
C GLU A 213 11.18 -3.67 -14.74
N GLU A 214 12.47 -3.96 -14.49
CA GLU A 214 12.88 -4.85 -13.41
C GLU A 214 12.61 -4.25 -12.04
N PHE A 215 12.82 -2.93 -11.88
CA PHE A 215 12.49 -2.21 -10.66
C PHE A 215 10.98 -2.25 -10.39
N LYS A 216 10.14 -1.93 -11.39
CA LYS A 216 8.68 -2.01 -11.28
C LYS A 216 8.21 -3.43 -10.93
N LYS A 217 8.74 -4.43 -11.64
CA LYS A 217 8.45 -5.83 -11.36
C LYS A 217 8.80 -6.18 -9.93
N GLU A 218 9.94 -5.71 -9.40
CA GLU A 218 10.33 -5.99 -8.03
C GLU A 218 9.44 -5.27 -7.01
N VAL A 219 8.95 -4.07 -7.29
CA VAL A 219 7.94 -3.40 -6.45
C VAL A 219 6.72 -4.29 -6.30
N TYR A 220 6.16 -4.80 -7.40
CA TYR A 220 4.99 -5.69 -7.36
C TYR A 220 5.30 -7.06 -6.72
N LEU A 221 6.49 -7.63 -6.98
CA LEU A 221 6.93 -8.84 -6.29
C LEU A 221 7.04 -8.62 -4.78
N GLN A 222 7.56 -7.47 -4.32
CA GLN A 222 7.64 -7.18 -2.90
C GLN A 222 6.26 -7.01 -2.26
N ILE A 223 5.33 -6.35 -2.95
CA ILE A 223 3.94 -6.26 -2.48
C ILE A 223 3.38 -7.68 -2.31
N LEU A 224 3.49 -8.53 -3.33
CA LEU A 224 3.03 -9.91 -3.25
C LEU A 224 3.73 -10.68 -2.12
N ARG A 225 5.05 -10.52 -1.97
CA ARG A 225 5.87 -11.15 -0.93
C ARG A 225 5.31 -10.88 0.46
N ILE A 226 5.05 -9.61 0.79
CA ILE A 226 4.48 -9.20 2.07
C ILE A 226 3.07 -9.80 2.27
N LEU A 227 2.26 -9.87 1.21
CA LEU A 227 0.89 -10.37 1.28
C LEU A 227 0.78 -11.89 1.46
N VAL A 228 1.82 -12.66 1.11
CA VAL A 228 1.78 -14.14 1.11
C VAL A 228 2.72 -14.77 2.13
N TYR A 229 3.71 -14.03 2.63
CA TYR A 229 4.63 -14.53 3.65
C TYR A 229 3.87 -14.94 4.93
N PRO A 230 4.27 -16.04 5.60
CA PRO A 230 3.51 -16.57 6.72
C PRO A 230 3.43 -15.57 7.88
N PRO A 231 2.22 -15.10 8.27
CA PRO A 231 2.08 -14.11 9.34
C PRO A 231 2.60 -14.62 10.69
N GLU A 232 2.63 -15.94 10.89
CA GLU A 232 3.16 -16.57 12.10
C GLU A 232 4.64 -16.22 12.34
N VAL A 233 5.40 -15.91 11.28
CA VAL A 233 6.79 -15.47 11.42
C VAL A 233 6.87 -14.09 12.08
N LEU A 234 5.93 -13.18 11.75
CA LEU A 234 5.87 -11.86 12.37
C LEU A 234 5.57 -11.99 13.88
N THR A 235 4.62 -12.85 14.24
CA THR A 235 4.34 -13.17 15.65
C THR A 235 5.57 -13.75 16.34
N LYS A 236 6.32 -14.66 15.69
CA LYS A 236 7.57 -15.21 16.25
C LYS A 236 8.67 -14.17 16.42
N ILE A 237 8.80 -13.22 15.49
CA ILE A 237 9.74 -12.10 15.62
C ILE A 237 9.41 -11.27 16.88
N GLN A 238 8.12 -11.00 17.12
CA GLN A 238 7.66 -10.27 18.30
C GLN A 238 7.90 -11.07 19.59
N GLU A 239 7.51 -12.35 19.64
CA GLU A 239 7.71 -13.23 20.80
C GLU A 239 9.18 -13.30 21.24
N VAL A 240 10.10 -13.38 20.28
CA VAL A 240 11.54 -13.50 20.55
C VAL A 240 12.16 -12.19 21.02
N ASN A 241 11.65 -11.05 20.57
CA ASN A 241 12.28 -9.74 20.80
C ASN A 241 11.54 -8.86 21.83
N ALA A 242 10.29 -9.19 22.19
CA ALA A 242 9.52 -8.57 23.27
C ALA A 242 8.75 -9.64 24.10
N PRO A 243 9.45 -10.65 24.67
CA PRO A 243 8.79 -11.81 25.28
C PRO A 243 7.82 -11.45 26.40
N SER A 244 8.16 -10.45 27.22
CA SER A 244 7.43 -10.08 28.44
C SER A 244 6.36 -9.00 28.25
N ASP A 245 6.29 -8.33 27.10
CA ASP A 245 5.37 -7.22 26.87
C ASP A 245 4.19 -7.67 26.00
N LEU A 246 3.15 -8.22 26.64
CA LEU A 246 1.98 -8.74 25.92
C LEU A 246 1.21 -7.64 25.19
N GLN A 247 1.10 -6.45 25.80
CA GLN A 247 0.35 -5.33 25.23
C GLN A 247 1.05 -4.81 23.97
N LEU A 248 2.36 -4.57 24.04
CA LEU A 248 3.12 -4.11 22.88
C LEU A 248 3.04 -5.10 21.72
N LYS A 249 3.11 -6.41 22.00
CA LYS A 249 2.95 -7.45 20.97
C LYS A 249 1.58 -7.38 20.30
N GLU A 250 0.51 -7.30 21.08
CA GLU A 250 -0.85 -7.19 20.54
C GLU A 250 -1.02 -5.94 19.67
N GLU A 251 -0.47 -4.81 20.10
CA GLU A 251 -0.51 -3.56 19.33
C GLU A 251 0.29 -3.64 18.02
N ILE A 252 1.47 -4.24 18.04
CA ILE A 252 2.27 -4.47 16.82
C ILE A 252 1.56 -5.44 15.89
N ASP A 253 1.01 -6.54 16.41
CA ASP A 253 0.29 -7.52 15.60
C ASP A 253 -0.94 -6.90 14.93
N ASN A 254 -1.80 -6.22 15.70
CA ASN A 254 -2.95 -5.50 15.17
C ASN A 254 -2.54 -4.49 14.10
N PHE A 255 -1.51 -3.69 14.38
CA PHE A 255 -0.99 -2.73 13.41
C PHE A 255 -0.52 -3.42 12.12
N LEU A 256 0.32 -4.46 12.20
CA LEU A 256 0.82 -5.16 11.02
C LEU A 256 -0.32 -5.81 10.22
N GLN A 257 -1.33 -6.39 10.87
CA GLN A 257 -2.50 -6.96 10.20
C GLN A 257 -3.30 -5.87 9.47
N GLU A 258 -3.54 -4.72 10.10
CA GLU A 258 -4.19 -3.57 9.47
C GLU A 258 -3.39 -3.08 8.25
N ARG A 259 -2.06 -2.96 8.37
CA ARG A 259 -1.19 -2.52 7.28
C ARG A 259 -1.14 -3.50 6.11
N ILE A 260 -1.10 -4.80 6.38
CA ILE A 260 -1.15 -5.85 5.34
C ILE A 260 -2.52 -5.88 4.66
N SER A 261 -3.61 -5.71 5.42
CA SER A 261 -4.97 -5.61 4.89
C SER A 261 -5.14 -4.39 3.99
N LEU A 262 -4.63 -3.24 4.42
CA LEU A 262 -4.58 -2.02 3.62
C LEU A 262 -3.74 -2.21 2.36
N LEU A 263 -2.55 -2.80 2.48
CA LEU A 263 -1.68 -3.11 1.33
C LEU A 263 -2.43 -3.93 0.29
N ARG A 264 -3.15 -4.97 0.72
CA ARG A 264 -3.95 -5.80 -0.19
C ARG A 264 -5.02 -4.98 -0.90
N THR A 265 -5.75 -4.16 -0.14
CA THR A 265 -6.85 -3.35 -0.66
C THR A 265 -6.37 -2.32 -1.68
N GLU A 266 -5.30 -1.59 -1.36
CA GLU A 266 -4.74 -0.57 -2.25
C GLU A 266 -4.02 -1.19 -3.46
N ALA A 267 -3.26 -2.29 -3.26
CA ALA A 267 -2.59 -2.96 -4.38
C ALA A 267 -3.59 -3.48 -5.43
N LEU A 268 -4.76 -3.98 -5.02
CA LEU A 268 -5.79 -4.44 -5.95
C LEU A 268 -6.48 -3.30 -6.72
N LYS A 269 -6.33 -2.03 -6.29
CA LYS A 269 -6.77 -0.86 -7.07
C LYS A 269 -5.79 -0.50 -8.18
N SER A 270 -4.49 -0.77 -7.98
CA SER A 270 -3.44 -0.55 -8.99
C SER A 270 -3.64 -1.46 -10.21
N LYS A 271 -3.82 -0.86 -11.38
CA LYS A 271 -3.91 -1.58 -12.66
C LYS A 271 -2.63 -2.38 -12.93
N GLY A 272 -1.46 -1.77 -12.72
CA GLY A 272 -0.17 -2.43 -12.97
C GLY A 272 0.04 -3.65 -12.09
N PHE A 273 -0.38 -3.60 -10.81
CA PHE A 273 -0.31 -4.77 -9.93
C PHE A 273 -1.29 -5.87 -10.36
N ARG A 274 -2.52 -5.53 -10.76
CA ARG A 274 -3.51 -6.53 -11.25
C ARG A 274 -3.01 -7.23 -12.51
N GLU A 275 -2.45 -6.49 -13.46
CA GLU A 275 -1.84 -7.04 -14.68
C GLU A 275 -0.66 -7.94 -14.35
N PHE A 276 0.22 -7.51 -13.43
CA PHE A 276 1.36 -8.30 -12.97
C PHE A 276 0.92 -9.64 -12.36
N ILE A 277 -0.03 -9.63 -11.43
CA ILE A 277 -0.51 -10.85 -10.76
C ILE A 277 -1.25 -11.79 -11.74
N THR A 278 -2.03 -11.23 -12.66
CA THR A 278 -2.75 -12.04 -13.66
C THR A 278 -1.79 -12.82 -14.55
N ASN A 279 -0.68 -12.18 -14.95
CA ASN A 279 0.36 -12.77 -15.79
C ASN A 279 1.45 -13.53 -15.02
N LEU A 280 1.37 -13.58 -13.69
CA LEU A 280 2.36 -14.23 -12.85
C LEU A 280 2.37 -15.75 -13.06
N ASN A 281 3.57 -16.31 -13.29
CA ASN A 281 3.83 -17.74 -13.13
C ASN A 281 3.92 -18.05 -11.62
N ILE A 282 2.89 -18.72 -11.10
CA ILE A 282 2.76 -19.00 -9.68
C ILE A 282 3.87 -19.94 -9.20
N ASP A 283 4.23 -20.95 -9.98
CA ASP A 283 5.21 -21.98 -9.57
C ASP A 283 6.62 -21.40 -9.44
N ASP A 284 7.02 -20.53 -10.37
CA ASP A 284 8.30 -19.83 -10.33
C ASP A 284 8.36 -18.89 -9.12
N CYS A 285 7.30 -18.12 -8.90
CA CYS A 285 7.20 -17.19 -7.78
C CYS A 285 7.22 -17.90 -6.44
N GLU A 286 6.45 -18.99 -6.30
CA GLU A 286 6.43 -19.80 -5.09
C GLU A 286 7.81 -20.41 -4.80
N SER A 287 8.50 -20.88 -5.83
CA SER A 287 9.85 -21.44 -5.72
C SER A 287 10.87 -20.39 -5.27
N GLU A 288 10.81 -19.17 -5.82
CA GLU A 288 11.65 -18.04 -5.39
C GLU A 288 11.40 -17.71 -3.92
N PHE A 289 10.15 -17.50 -3.53
CA PHE A 289 9.78 -17.13 -2.15
C PHE A 289 10.14 -18.24 -1.14
N LYS A 290 9.93 -19.51 -1.48
CA LYS A 290 10.39 -20.64 -0.65
C LYS A 290 11.90 -20.63 -0.48
N SER A 291 12.67 -20.32 -1.52
CA SER A 291 14.12 -20.24 -1.44
C SER A 291 14.57 -19.11 -0.51
N GLU A 292 13.98 -17.92 -0.67
CA GLU A 292 14.26 -16.75 0.18
C GLU A 292 13.93 -17.02 1.66
N LEU A 293 12.79 -17.66 1.94
CA LEU A 293 12.41 -18.05 3.30
C LEU A 293 13.35 -19.09 3.89
N LYS A 294 13.77 -20.10 3.10
CA LYS A 294 14.77 -21.09 3.54
C LYS A 294 16.10 -20.41 3.90
N GLU A 295 16.54 -19.46 3.10
CA GLU A 295 17.74 -18.67 3.38
C GLU A 295 17.56 -17.89 4.69
N PHE A 296 16.45 -17.16 4.85
CA PHE A 296 16.12 -16.43 6.07
C PHE A 296 16.15 -17.35 7.31
N PHE A 297 15.48 -18.50 7.28
CA PHE A 297 15.43 -19.43 8.41
C PHE A 297 16.76 -20.13 8.70
N SER A 298 17.62 -20.30 7.69
CA SER A 298 18.96 -20.87 7.89
C SER A 298 19.79 -20.05 8.89
N GLU A 299 19.60 -18.73 8.87
CA GLU A 299 20.24 -17.78 9.78
C GLU A 299 19.41 -17.42 11.02
N ASN A 300 18.10 -17.69 10.97
CA ASN A 300 17.13 -17.23 11.95
C ASN A 300 16.23 -18.36 12.48
N ARG A 301 16.84 -19.48 12.85
CA ARG A 301 16.12 -20.69 13.31
C ARG A 301 15.11 -20.46 14.43
N ALA A 302 15.31 -19.43 15.26
CA ALA A 302 14.37 -19.07 16.34
C ALA A 302 12.99 -18.65 15.81
N TYR A 303 12.90 -18.18 14.56
CA TYR A 303 11.65 -17.78 13.92
C TYR A 303 11.00 -18.91 13.11
N ALA A 304 11.69 -20.05 12.93
CA ALA A 304 11.23 -21.15 12.08
C ALA A 304 10.46 -22.25 12.84
N GLU A 305 10.52 -22.25 14.17
CA GLU A 305 9.98 -23.34 15.00
C GLU A 305 8.45 -23.39 14.87
N GLY A 306 7.94 -24.49 14.30
CA GLY A 306 6.50 -24.78 14.21
C GLY A 306 5.76 -24.17 13.02
N ILE A 307 6.45 -23.59 12.04
CA ILE A 307 5.81 -22.93 10.89
C ILE A 307 5.82 -23.85 9.66
N ASP A 308 4.65 -24.16 9.12
CA ASP A 308 4.50 -24.81 7.81
C ASP A 308 4.36 -23.74 6.70
N ILE A 309 5.46 -23.54 5.97
CA ILE A 309 5.59 -22.48 4.98
C ILE A 309 4.93 -22.87 3.64
N SER A 310 4.79 -24.16 3.34
CA SER A 310 4.54 -24.59 1.95
C SER A 310 3.08 -24.47 1.54
N HIS A 311 2.14 -24.86 2.41
CA HIS A 311 0.73 -24.87 2.04
C HIS A 311 0.08 -23.47 2.09
N SER A 312 0.57 -22.59 2.96
CA SER A 312 -0.03 -21.27 3.20
C SER A 312 0.19 -20.30 2.02
N MET A 313 1.41 -20.25 1.47
CA MET A 313 1.76 -19.27 0.43
C MET A 313 1.04 -19.51 -0.90
N LEU A 314 1.01 -20.76 -1.39
CA LEU A 314 0.36 -21.08 -2.66
C LEU A 314 -1.13 -20.69 -2.65
N LYS A 315 -1.82 -21.04 -1.57
CA LYS A 315 -3.23 -20.67 -1.37
C LYS A 315 -3.43 -19.15 -1.31
N ALA A 316 -2.52 -18.42 -0.67
CA ALA A 316 -2.56 -16.97 -0.62
C ALA A 316 -2.33 -16.34 -2.00
N ILE A 317 -1.37 -16.84 -2.79
CA ILE A 317 -1.11 -16.37 -4.16
C ILE A 317 -2.34 -16.60 -5.05
N HIS A 318 -2.94 -17.79 -5.04
CA HIS A 318 -4.16 -18.07 -5.79
C HIS A 318 -5.30 -17.14 -5.40
N LYS A 319 -5.55 -16.97 -4.10
CA LYS A 319 -6.59 -16.06 -3.61
C LYS A 319 -6.39 -14.62 -4.11
N ILE A 320 -5.16 -14.11 -4.09
CA ILE A 320 -4.84 -12.76 -4.58
C ILE A 320 -5.03 -12.69 -6.10
N LYS A 321 -4.66 -13.74 -6.84
CA LYS A 321 -4.87 -13.81 -8.30
C LYS A 321 -6.35 -13.81 -8.67
N ASP A 322 -7.16 -14.61 -7.99
CA ASP A 322 -8.61 -14.65 -8.20
C ASP A 322 -9.24 -13.28 -7.89
N GLN A 323 -8.81 -12.63 -6.80
CA GLN A 323 -9.24 -11.27 -6.46
C GLN A 323 -8.82 -10.23 -7.51
N ALA A 324 -7.58 -10.32 -8.02
CA ALA A 324 -7.10 -9.41 -9.05
C ALA A 324 -7.91 -9.56 -10.36
N GLN A 325 -8.23 -10.80 -10.76
CA GLN A 325 -9.06 -11.06 -11.93
C GLN A 325 -10.49 -10.52 -11.76
N LEU A 326 -11.09 -10.70 -10.58
CA LEU A 326 -12.40 -10.13 -10.26
C LEU A 326 -12.37 -8.60 -10.25
N SER A 327 -11.33 -8.00 -9.68
CA SER A 327 -11.14 -6.54 -9.68
C SER A 327 -10.93 -5.99 -11.09
N GLU A 328 -10.21 -6.70 -11.96
CA GLU A 328 -10.02 -6.31 -13.35
C GLU A 328 -11.31 -6.41 -14.16
N ALA A 329 -12.06 -7.50 -13.98
CA ALA A 329 -13.39 -7.63 -14.57
C ALA A 329 -14.31 -6.48 -14.13
N ARG A 330 -14.35 -6.18 -12.83
CA ARG A 330 -15.13 -5.06 -12.29
C ARG A 330 -14.67 -3.70 -12.83
N ALA A 331 -13.35 -3.48 -12.96
CA ALA A 331 -12.82 -2.25 -13.55
C ALA A 331 -13.29 -2.09 -15.00
N GLY A 332 -13.26 -3.15 -15.80
CA GLY A 332 -13.79 -3.14 -17.16
C GLY A 332 -15.30 -2.86 -17.22
N GLU A 333 -16.07 -3.31 -16.23
CA GLU A 333 -17.50 -2.98 -16.13
C GLU A 333 -17.72 -1.50 -15.75
N LEU A 334 -16.93 -0.94 -14.84
CA LEU A 334 -16.98 0.48 -14.46
C LEU A 334 -16.59 1.40 -15.64
N ASP A 335 -15.61 1.00 -16.46
CA ASP A 335 -15.23 1.73 -17.67
C ASP A 335 -16.38 1.80 -18.67
N LYS A 336 -17.11 0.68 -18.87
CA LYS A 336 -18.32 0.66 -19.71
C LYS A 336 -19.43 1.56 -19.15
N ILE A 337 -19.65 1.54 -17.83
CA ILE A 337 -20.60 2.42 -17.15
C ILE A 337 -20.22 3.89 -17.38
N THR A 338 -18.95 4.24 -17.20
CA THR A 338 -18.44 5.61 -17.40
C THR A 338 -18.63 6.05 -18.84
N LEU A 339 -18.24 5.22 -19.82
CA LEU A 339 -18.42 5.51 -21.24
C LEU A 339 -19.89 5.73 -21.61
N LEU A 340 -20.81 4.91 -21.07
CA LEU A 340 -22.24 5.09 -21.29
C LEU A 340 -22.75 6.39 -20.65
N LYS A 341 -22.29 6.73 -19.45
CA LYS A 341 -22.63 8.01 -18.80
C LYS A 341 -22.12 9.20 -19.60
N GLU A 342 -20.91 9.15 -20.17
CA GLU A 342 -20.36 10.19 -21.04
C GLU A 342 -21.15 10.29 -22.35
N LYS A 343 -21.40 9.16 -23.03
CA LYS A 343 -22.18 9.09 -24.28
C LYS A 343 -23.57 9.72 -24.14
N LEU A 344 -24.15 9.63 -22.95
CA LEU A 344 -25.50 10.10 -22.62
C LEU A 344 -25.53 11.40 -21.79
N ASN A 345 -24.39 12.03 -21.52
CA ASN A 345 -24.28 13.20 -20.66
C ASN A 345 -24.94 13.02 -19.28
N LEU A 346 -24.69 11.91 -18.58
CA LEU A 346 -25.33 11.54 -17.31
C LEU A 346 -24.47 11.80 -16.07
N ASP A 347 -23.51 12.72 -16.15
CA ASP A 347 -22.70 13.10 -14.99
C ASP A 347 -23.24 14.37 -14.34
N ARG A 348 -23.75 14.25 -13.10
CA ARG A 348 -24.23 15.37 -12.29
C ARG A 348 -23.12 16.29 -11.79
N HIS A 349 -21.86 15.87 -11.89
CA HIS A 349 -20.70 16.65 -11.51
C HIS A 349 -19.99 17.27 -12.73
N ASN A 350 -20.57 17.14 -13.92
CA ASN A 350 -20.06 17.78 -15.14
C ASN A 350 -21.01 18.91 -15.57
N HIS A 351 -20.47 20.13 -15.65
CA HIS A 351 -21.22 21.31 -16.06
C HIS A 351 -21.82 21.16 -17.47
N GLU A 352 -21.07 20.61 -18.42
CA GLU A 352 -21.47 20.48 -19.82
C GLU A 352 -22.65 19.51 -19.95
N HIS A 353 -22.60 18.40 -19.21
CA HIS A 353 -23.69 17.42 -19.16
C HIS A 353 -24.99 18.05 -18.62
N LEU A 354 -24.88 18.82 -17.54
CA LEU A 354 -26.02 19.52 -16.94
C LEU A 354 -26.58 20.63 -17.84
N ALA A 355 -25.70 21.42 -18.47
CA ALA A 355 -26.08 22.48 -19.40
C ALA A 355 -26.79 21.92 -20.62
N TYR A 356 -26.27 20.83 -21.21
CA TYR A 356 -26.90 20.12 -22.32
C TYR A 356 -28.34 19.71 -21.98
N TRP A 357 -28.54 19.02 -20.86
CA TRP A 357 -29.88 18.56 -20.47
C TRP A 357 -30.80 19.70 -20.02
N GLN A 358 -30.24 20.82 -19.55
CA GLN A 358 -31.02 22.03 -19.29
C GLN A 358 -31.61 22.62 -20.57
N GLU A 359 -30.87 22.66 -21.66
CA GLU A 359 -31.37 23.13 -22.96
C GLU A 359 -32.51 22.26 -23.50
N LYS A 360 -32.49 20.95 -23.18
CA LYS A 360 -33.56 20.00 -23.57
C LYS A 360 -34.77 20.00 -22.64
N THR A 361 -34.74 20.81 -21.58
CA THR A 361 -35.83 20.91 -20.61
C THR A 361 -36.77 22.07 -20.95
N LYS A 362 -38.00 21.76 -21.38
CA LYS A 362 -39.01 22.80 -21.70
C LYS A 362 -39.41 23.62 -20.47
N ALA A 363 -39.80 24.87 -20.70
CA ALA A 363 -40.26 25.81 -19.68
C ALA A 363 -41.35 25.20 -18.78
N GLY A 364 -41.11 25.18 -17.48
CA GLY A 364 -42.04 24.66 -16.48
C GLY A 364 -41.86 23.19 -16.05
N GLY A 365 -41.10 22.37 -16.78
CA GLY A 365 -40.81 20.96 -16.41
C GLY A 365 -39.39 20.75 -15.83
N GLY A 366 -39.09 19.56 -15.30
CA GLY A 366 -37.75 19.14 -14.88
C GLY A 366 -37.47 19.15 -13.37
N THR A 367 -36.42 18.44 -12.98
CA THR A 367 -35.88 18.33 -11.62
C THR A 367 -34.67 19.25 -11.47
N LEU A 368 -34.55 19.92 -10.33
CA LEU A 368 -33.37 20.74 -10.02
C LEU A 368 -32.21 19.85 -9.58
N VAL A 369 -31.04 20.04 -10.19
CA VAL A 369 -29.77 19.42 -9.84
C VAL A 369 -28.76 20.51 -9.55
N GLU A 370 -28.12 20.46 -8.39
CA GLU A 370 -27.12 21.44 -7.96
C GLU A 370 -25.70 21.01 -8.33
N TYR A 371 -24.92 21.91 -8.90
CA TYR A 371 -23.49 21.75 -9.13
C TYR A 371 -22.77 23.07 -8.84
N ASN A 372 -21.82 23.03 -7.88
CA ASN A 372 -21.05 24.19 -7.43
C ASN A 372 -21.92 25.43 -7.11
N GLY A 373 -23.03 25.24 -6.40
CA GLY A 373 -23.96 26.31 -6.02
C GLY A 373 -24.85 26.85 -7.15
N THR A 374 -24.74 26.29 -8.36
CA THR A 374 -25.62 26.60 -9.50
C THR A 374 -26.65 25.50 -9.67
N TYR A 375 -27.92 25.88 -9.85
CA TYR A 375 -29.01 24.93 -10.06
C TYR A 375 -29.33 24.79 -11.55
N TYR A 376 -29.32 23.55 -12.03
CA TYR A 376 -29.67 23.18 -13.39
C TYR A 376 -31.03 22.48 -13.40
N LYS A 377 -31.86 22.81 -14.38
CA LYS A 377 -33.18 22.17 -14.52
C LYS A 377 -33.11 21.10 -15.59
N VAL A 378 -33.11 19.84 -15.20
CA VAL A 378 -32.92 18.69 -16.10
C VAL A 378 -34.16 17.80 -16.17
N PRO A 379 -34.39 17.00 -17.23
CA PRO A 379 -35.56 16.12 -17.29
C PRO A 379 -35.55 15.13 -16.13
N SER A 380 -36.69 14.89 -15.49
CA SER A 380 -36.71 14.17 -14.19
C SER A 380 -36.12 12.75 -14.24
N LYS A 381 -36.36 11.99 -15.31
CA LYS A 381 -35.75 10.66 -15.48
C LYS A 381 -34.24 10.74 -15.72
N ILE A 382 -33.77 11.73 -16.48
CA ILE A 382 -32.34 12.00 -16.63
C ILE A 382 -31.71 12.34 -15.28
N ALA A 383 -32.38 13.18 -14.47
CA ALA A 383 -31.94 13.49 -13.11
C ALA A 383 -31.89 12.25 -12.20
N GLN A 384 -32.78 11.28 -12.39
CA GLN A 384 -32.75 10.00 -11.68
C GLN A 384 -31.55 9.15 -12.13
N MET A 385 -31.30 9.05 -13.45
CA MET A 385 -30.12 8.34 -13.98
C MET A 385 -28.81 8.98 -13.50
N MET A 386 -28.73 10.31 -13.49
CA MET A 386 -27.59 11.08 -12.99
C MET A 386 -27.28 10.85 -11.51
N LYS A 387 -28.26 10.39 -10.72
CA LYS A 387 -28.07 10.06 -9.30
C LYS A 387 -27.50 8.65 -9.08
N MET A 388 -27.47 7.81 -10.12
CA MET A 388 -26.92 6.46 -10.04
C MET A 388 -25.41 6.54 -9.85
N ASP A 389 -24.95 5.95 -8.75
CA ASP A 389 -23.52 5.79 -8.45
C ASP A 389 -23.00 4.53 -9.14
N ALA A 390 -21.95 4.64 -9.95
CA ALA A 390 -21.39 3.51 -10.68
C ALA A 390 -20.95 2.39 -9.73
N ASP A 391 -20.47 2.76 -8.54
CA ASP A 391 -20.00 1.80 -7.53
C ASP A 391 -21.13 1.00 -6.86
N SER A 392 -22.38 1.40 -7.05
CA SER A 392 -23.55 0.71 -6.49
C SER A 392 -24.02 -0.50 -7.30
N PHE A 393 -23.43 -0.75 -8.47
CA PHE A 393 -23.79 -1.85 -9.36
C PHE A 393 -22.73 -2.96 -9.36
N SER A 394 -23.17 -4.22 -9.41
CA SER A 394 -22.29 -5.39 -9.51
C SER A 394 -21.73 -5.62 -10.92
N SER A 395 -22.42 -5.13 -11.95
CA SER A 395 -22.03 -5.24 -13.36
C SER A 395 -22.58 -4.07 -14.18
N TYR A 396 -22.05 -3.90 -15.38
CA TYR A 396 -22.56 -2.96 -16.37
C TYR A 396 -23.98 -3.32 -16.83
N ILE A 397 -24.31 -4.62 -16.88
CA ILE A 397 -25.66 -5.08 -17.22
C ILE A 397 -26.67 -4.60 -16.17
N ASP A 398 -26.35 -4.72 -14.87
CA ASP A 398 -27.23 -4.23 -13.80
C ASP A 398 -27.45 -2.72 -13.89
N PHE A 399 -26.39 -1.97 -14.21
CA PHE A 399 -26.46 -0.52 -14.43
C PHE A 399 -27.35 -0.18 -15.64
N LYS A 400 -27.13 -0.88 -16.76
CA LYS A 400 -27.91 -0.76 -18.00
C LYS A 400 -29.39 -1.03 -17.74
N ASP A 401 -29.70 -2.13 -17.05
CA ASP A 401 -31.07 -2.54 -16.73
C ASP A 401 -31.79 -1.51 -15.84
N GLU A 402 -31.09 -0.90 -14.88
CA GLU A 402 -31.68 0.15 -14.05
C GLU A 402 -31.87 1.47 -14.83
N ILE A 403 -30.96 1.83 -15.75
CA ILE A 403 -31.22 2.93 -16.72
C ILE A 403 -32.46 2.61 -17.56
N ASP A 404 -32.56 1.40 -18.09
CA ASP A 404 -33.69 0.92 -18.88
C ASP A 404 -34.99 1.01 -18.11
N LYS A 405 -34.98 0.58 -16.86
CA LYS A 405 -36.11 0.70 -15.96
C LYS A 405 -36.47 2.16 -15.70
N ILE A 406 -35.53 3.06 -15.47
CA ILE A 406 -35.84 4.48 -15.29
C ILE A 406 -36.41 5.08 -16.57
N ARG A 407 -35.79 4.83 -17.73
CA ARG A 407 -36.21 5.42 -19.02
C ARG A 407 -37.56 4.87 -19.48
N LYS A 408 -37.77 3.56 -19.36
CA LYS A 408 -39.00 2.84 -19.76
C LYS A 408 -40.04 2.77 -18.65
N SER A 409 -39.74 3.21 -17.43
CA SER A 409 -40.77 3.33 -16.39
C SER A 409 -41.77 4.36 -16.86
N ASP A 410 -42.88 3.91 -17.42
CA ASP A 410 -44.01 4.78 -17.52
C ASP A 410 -44.37 5.20 -16.09
N GLU A 411 -44.68 6.47 -15.89
CA GLU A 411 -45.23 6.96 -14.62
C GLU A 411 -46.58 6.26 -14.29
N SER A 412 -47.03 5.30 -15.11
CA SER A 412 -48.25 4.51 -15.03
C SER A 412 -48.14 3.14 -14.34
N ALA A 413 -47.09 2.89 -13.57
CA ALA A 413 -47.21 1.93 -12.46
C ALA A 413 -47.50 2.67 -11.14
N LYS A 414 -48.62 2.52 -10.44
CA LYS A 414 -49.81 1.68 -10.59
C LYS A 414 -50.65 1.98 -9.33
N ASN A 415 -51.78 2.67 -9.47
CA ASN A 415 -53.01 2.44 -8.67
C ASN A 415 -54.13 3.49 -8.82
N THR A 416 -54.22 4.22 -9.92
CA THR A 416 -55.48 4.92 -10.20
C THR A 416 -55.88 4.73 -11.66
N ASN A 417 -57.02 4.09 -11.89
CA ASN A 417 -57.79 4.12 -13.15
C ASN A 417 -58.32 5.53 -13.40
N SER A 418 -57.44 6.53 -13.35
CA SER A 418 -57.78 7.94 -13.40
C SER A 418 -57.46 8.45 -14.78
N LEU A 419 -58.45 9.03 -15.47
CA LEU A 419 -58.25 9.79 -16.71
C LEU A 419 -57.09 10.79 -16.63
N TYR A 420 -56.72 11.26 -15.43
CA TYR A 420 -55.60 12.16 -15.21
C TYR A 420 -54.22 11.55 -15.48
N SER A 421 -54.01 10.23 -15.31
CA SER A 421 -52.71 9.61 -15.61
C SER A 421 -52.46 9.56 -17.13
N PHE A 422 -53.50 9.26 -17.91
CA PHE A 422 -53.45 9.28 -19.38
C PHE A 422 -53.13 10.69 -19.92
N PHE A 423 -53.82 11.73 -19.43
CA PHE A 423 -53.50 13.10 -19.82
C PHE A 423 -52.12 13.55 -19.33
N GLY A 424 -51.64 13.03 -18.21
CA GLY A 424 -50.27 13.25 -17.72
C GLY A 424 -49.22 12.69 -18.68
N GLU A 425 -49.37 11.45 -19.14
CA GLU A 425 -48.47 10.82 -20.12
C GLU A 425 -48.51 11.53 -21.47
N VAL A 426 -49.70 11.83 -21.99
CA VAL A 426 -49.85 12.55 -23.27
C VAL A 426 -49.25 13.95 -23.16
N LYS A 427 -49.50 14.67 -22.06
CA LYS A 427 -48.88 15.98 -21.81
C LYS A 427 -47.36 15.84 -21.73
N ASN A 428 -46.84 14.85 -21.01
CA ASN A 428 -45.41 14.61 -20.89
C ASN A 428 -44.76 14.24 -22.23
N LYS A 429 -45.43 13.46 -23.08
CA LYS A 429 -44.96 13.11 -24.42
C LYS A 429 -44.95 14.32 -25.36
N ILE A 430 -45.96 15.18 -25.28
CA ILE A 430 -46.03 16.44 -26.06
C ILE A 430 -45.01 17.47 -25.57
N THR A 431 -44.72 17.52 -24.27
CA THR A 431 -43.79 18.50 -23.67
C THR A 431 -42.34 18.05 -23.69
N ARG A 432 -42.00 16.83 -24.10
CA ARG A 432 -40.60 16.43 -24.28
C ARG A 432 -39.99 17.07 -25.52
N ASP A 433 -38.70 17.37 -25.44
CA ASP A 433 -37.88 17.65 -26.61
C ASP A 433 -37.70 16.36 -27.45
N LYS A 434 -37.44 16.51 -28.75
CA LYS A 434 -37.28 15.38 -29.67
C LYS A 434 -36.16 14.43 -29.24
N VAL A 435 -35.05 14.97 -28.73
CA VAL A 435 -33.89 14.18 -28.30
C VAL A 435 -34.24 13.38 -27.06
N THR A 436 -34.83 14.03 -26.06
CA THR A 436 -35.32 13.37 -24.83
C THR A 436 -36.34 12.29 -25.15
N GLN A 437 -37.23 12.53 -26.12
CA GLN A 437 -38.23 11.55 -26.54
C GLN A 437 -37.57 10.35 -27.25
N ALA A 438 -36.63 10.60 -28.16
CA ALA A 438 -35.92 9.54 -28.87
C ALA A 438 -35.10 8.66 -27.93
N LEU A 439 -34.42 9.25 -26.93
CA LEU A 439 -33.68 8.51 -25.91
C LEU A 439 -34.57 7.57 -25.08
N TYR A 440 -35.83 7.95 -24.85
CA TYR A 440 -36.79 7.10 -24.12
C TYR A 440 -37.42 6.01 -24.99
N GLU A 441 -37.47 6.22 -26.31
CA GLU A 441 -38.10 5.28 -27.26
C GLU A 441 -37.11 4.27 -27.86
N ILE A 442 -35.80 4.51 -27.77
CA ILE A 442 -34.80 3.57 -28.29
C ILE A 442 -34.88 2.21 -27.56
N ASP A 443 -34.80 1.11 -28.30
CA ASP A 443 -35.00 -0.23 -27.72
C ASP A 443 -33.83 -0.61 -26.79
N ASP A 444 -32.60 -0.41 -27.27
CA ASP A 444 -31.37 -0.63 -26.51
C ASP A 444 -30.68 0.71 -26.21
N ILE A 445 -30.39 0.96 -24.94
CA ILE A 445 -29.70 2.19 -24.52
C ILE A 445 -28.25 2.26 -24.98
N GLU A 446 -27.62 1.13 -25.29
CA GLU A 446 -26.25 1.09 -25.81
C GLU A 446 -26.15 1.67 -27.22
N GLU A 447 -27.22 1.55 -28.00
CA GLU A 447 -27.33 2.12 -29.34
C GLU A 447 -27.55 3.64 -29.30
N ALA A 448 -27.93 4.20 -28.14
CA ALA A 448 -28.20 5.63 -28.03
C ALA A 448 -26.88 6.41 -28.09
N ASP A 449 -26.72 7.22 -29.13
CA ASP A 449 -25.65 8.21 -29.24
C ASP A 449 -26.26 9.60 -29.34
N LEU A 450 -25.93 10.49 -28.40
CA LEU A 450 -26.48 11.84 -28.43
C LEU A 450 -26.07 12.61 -29.69
N ASN A 451 -24.95 12.28 -30.33
CA ASN A 451 -24.57 12.90 -31.61
C ASN A 451 -25.51 12.50 -32.76
N ASP A 452 -26.07 11.30 -32.70
CA ASP A 452 -27.03 10.80 -33.70
C ASP A 452 -28.44 11.31 -33.39
N LEU A 453 -28.80 11.34 -32.11
CA LEU A 453 -30.11 11.81 -31.65
C LEU A 453 -30.26 13.34 -31.76
N ASP A 454 -29.17 14.07 -31.64
CA ASP A 454 -29.10 15.52 -31.75
C ASP A 454 -27.96 15.96 -32.69
N PRO A 455 -28.23 16.17 -33.98
CA PRO A 455 -27.19 16.65 -34.91
C PRO A 455 -26.58 18.00 -34.54
N SER A 456 -27.23 18.79 -33.66
CA SER A 456 -26.69 20.04 -33.13
C SER A 456 -25.72 19.85 -31.96
N PHE A 457 -25.66 18.64 -31.41
CA PHE A 457 -24.85 18.28 -30.24
C PHE A 457 -23.36 18.11 -30.55
N LYS A 458 -22.95 18.01 -31.83
CA LYS A 458 -21.54 17.80 -32.23
C LYS A 458 -20.58 18.52 -31.27
N MET A 459 -19.94 17.74 -30.40
CA MET A 459 -19.15 18.22 -29.27
C MET A 459 -18.28 19.40 -29.72
N LYS A 460 -18.48 20.54 -29.06
CA LYS A 460 -17.58 21.70 -29.17
C LYS A 460 -16.25 21.39 -28.51
#